data_AF-A0A920GP50-F1
#
_entry.id   AF-A0A920GP50-F1
#
_cell.length_a   1.000
_cell.length_b   1.000
_cell.length_c   1.000
_cell.angle_alpha   90.00
_cell.angle_beta   90.00
_cell.angle_gamma   90.00
#
_symmetry.space_group_name_H-M   'P 1'
#
loop_
_entity.id
_entity.type
_entity.pdbx_description
1 polymer ?
#
loop_
_entity_poly.entity_id
_entity_poly.type
_entity_poly.pdbx_seq_one_letter_code
_entity_poly.pdbx_strand_id
1 'polypeptide(L)'
;MISSPQTCGLDSGEYCAIWLGPELPGDQRIDDAQSACFTTGELSNQLDIVGAPKVKLKLRSSTYTAQIAVRLNHIHPDGASTRITYGVFNLGHVDGHDTPRRLKRVKLFQLSLI
;
A
#
# COMPACT_ATOMS: atom_id res chain seq x y z
N MET A 1 -12.84 7.12 5.60
CA MET A 1 -12.87 7.09 4.13
C MET A 1 -11.44 7.24 3.66
N ILE A 2 -10.95 6.43 2.72
CA ILE A 2 -9.58 6.53 2.21
C ILE A 2 -9.62 7.40 0.96
N SER A 3 -8.98 8.57 1.00
CA SER A 3 -8.90 9.54 -0.10
C SER A 3 -7.60 10.34 0.04
N SER A 4 -6.47 9.64 -0.06
CA SER A 4 -5.14 10.24 0.06
C SER A 4 -4.87 11.23 -1.08
N PRO A 5 -4.12 12.32 -0.82
CA PRO A 5 -3.70 13.25 -1.87
C PRO A 5 -2.81 12.55 -2.91
N GLN A 6 -2.73 13.10 -4.12
CA GLN A 6 -1.90 12.55 -5.19
C GLN A 6 -0.40 12.54 -4.88
N THR A 7 0.02 13.34 -3.90
CA THR A 7 1.41 13.40 -3.41
C THR A 7 1.76 12.23 -2.47
N CYS A 8 0.78 11.45 -2.02
CA CYS A 8 1.03 10.29 -1.17
C CYS A 8 1.78 9.21 -1.96
N GLY A 9 2.95 8.81 -1.47
CA GLY A 9 3.86 7.87 -2.14
C GLY A 9 4.98 8.56 -2.93
N LEU A 10 5.16 9.88 -2.86
CA LEU A 10 6.27 10.55 -3.53
C LEU A 10 7.64 10.13 -2.96
N ASP A 11 7.69 9.69 -1.70
CA ASP A 11 8.91 9.15 -1.06
C ASP A 11 8.99 7.61 -1.17
N SER A 12 8.35 7.04 -2.19
CA SER A 12 8.30 5.60 -2.43
C SER A 12 9.58 5.04 -3.05
N GLY A 13 10.57 5.86 -3.37
CA GLY A 13 11.74 5.43 -4.12
C GLY A 13 11.39 5.00 -5.55
N GLU A 14 12.38 4.48 -6.27
CA GLU A 14 12.20 4.06 -7.66
C GLU A 14 11.51 2.68 -7.74
N TYR A 15 10.72 2.49 -8.80
CA TYR A 15 10.11 1.19 -9.08
C TYR A 15 11.18 0.13 -9.44
N CYS A 16 12.25 0.55 -10.11
CA CYS A 16 13.36 -0.29 -10.52
C CYS A 16 14.67 0.44 -10.21
N ALA A 17 15.23 0.16 -9.02
CA ALA A 17 16.52 0.68 -8.57
C ALA A 17 17.66 0.01 -9.38
N ILE A 18 18.40 0.79 -10.20
CA ILE A 18 19.38 0.25 -11.16
C ILE A 18 20.70 1.03 -11.25
N TRP A 19 20.71 2.31 -10.90
CA TRP A 19 21.79 3.27 -11.11
C TRP A 19 22.30 3.88 -9.78
N LEU A 20 22.84 5.10 -9.81
CA LEU A 20 23.40 5.83 -8.67
C LEU A 20 22.44 6.98 -8.28
N GLY A 21 21.70 6.79 -7.18
CA GLY A 21 20.81 7.78 -6.58
C GLY A 21 20.13 7.27 -5.29
N PRO A 22 19.31 8.08 -4.60
CA PRO A 22 18.45 7.60 -3.53
C PRO A 22 17.27 6.81 -4.12
N GLU A 23 17.53 5.56 -4.49
CA GLU A 23 16.55 4.72 -5.21
C GLU A 23 15.62 3.96 -4.26
N LEU A 24 16.05 3.78 -3.01
CA LEU A 24 15.28 3.07 -1.99
C LEU A 24 14.28 4.03 -1.31
N PRO A 25 13.15 3.51 -0.80
CA PRO A 25 12.21 4.32 -0.04
C PRO A 25 12.90 4.96 1.16
N GLY A 26 12.64 6.25 1.37
CA GLY A 26 13.03 6.96 2.57
C GLY A 26 12.18 6.59 3.78
N ASP A 27 12.29 7.41 4.82
CA ASP A 27 11.45 7.29 6.01
C ASP A 27 9.99 7.61 5.67
N GLN A 28 9.14 6.62 5.88
CA GLN A 28 7.77 6.61 5.41
C GLN A 28 6.82 7.49 6.22
N ARG A 29 7.27 8.16 7.30
CA ARG A 29 6.41 9.00 8.15
C ARG A 29 5.61 10.06 7.39
N ILE A 30 6.16 10.65 6.34
CA ILE A 30 5.46 11.66 5.51
C ILE A 30 4.29 11.03 4.75
N ASP A 31 4.49 9.83 4.20
CA ASP A 31 3.44 9.09 3.49
C ASP A 31 2.44 8.45 4.46
N ASP A 32 2.89 8.06 5.65
CA ASP A 32 2.03 7.55 6.73
C ASP A 32 1.05 8.63 7.19
N ALA A 33 1.48 9.89 7.30
CA ALA A 33 0.60 11.02 7.63
C ALA A 33 -0.51 11.26 6.58
N GLN A 34 -0.32 10.77 5.35
CA GLN A 34 -1.27 10.88 4.23
C GLN A 34 -2.06 9.58 3.98
N SER A 35 -1.77 8.53 4.75
CA SER A 35 -2.32 7.18 4.58
C SER A 35 -3.32 6.85 5.68
N ALA A 36 -4.16 5.84 5.43
CA ALA A 36 -4.88 5.17 6.51
C ALA A 36 -3.94 4.11 7.12
N CYS A 37 -3.47 4.36 8.34
CA CYS A 37 -2.51 3.50 9.01
C CYS A 37 -3.19 2.51 9.97
N PHE A 38 -2.75 1.25 9.90
CA PHE A 38 -3.16 0.17 10.80
C PHE A 38 -1.90 -0.38 11.44
N THR A 39 -1.69 -0.06 12.71
CA THR A 39 -0.46 -0.40 13.43
C THR A 39 -0.80 -1.41 14.52
N THR A 40 0.06 -2.42 14.68
CA THR A 40 -0.03 -3.36 15.80
C THR A 40 0.36 -2.66 17.10
N GLY A 41 0.18 -3.33 18.24
CA GLY A 41 0.97 -2.97 19.43
C GLY A 41 2.46 -3.23 19.19
N GLU A 42 3.28 -2.81 20.16
CA GLU A 42 4.70 -3.18 20.20
C GLU A 42 4.85 -4.71 20.19
N LEU A 43 5.79 -5.20 19.38
CA LEU A 43 6.07 -6.63 19.30
C LEU A 43 7.00 -7.02 20.46
N SER A 44 6.52 -7.91 21.35
CA SER A 44 7.31 -8.40 22.49
C SER A 44 8.34 -9.45 22.10
N ASN A 45 8.21 -10.05 20.91
CA ASN A 45 9.12 -11.05 20.37
C ASN A 45 9.49 -10.68 18.93
N GLN A 46 10.65 -11.15 18.49
CA GLN A 46 11.06 -11.03 17.09
C GLN A 46 10.05 -11.70 16.17
N LEU A 47 9.70 -11.03 15.07
CA LEU A 47 8.82 -11.52 14.03
C LEU A 47 9.56 -11.49 12.69
N ASP A 48 9.86 -12.66 12.16
CA ASP A 48 10.47 -12.79 10.83
C ASP A 48 9.38 -12.87 9.75
N ILE A 49 9.51 -12.08 8.70
CA ILE A 49 8.60 -12.06 7.54
C ILE A 49 9.38 -12.56 6.33
N VAL A 50 9.05 -13.75 5.85
CA VAL A 50 9.73 -14.41 4.72
C VAL A 50 8.71 -14.85 3.67
N GLY A 51 9.00 -14.57 2.40
CA GLY A 51 8.16 -14.93 1.25
C GLY A 51 7.36 -13.76 0.70
N ALA A 52 6.17 -14.04 0.17
CA ALA A 52 5.27 -13.05 -0.43
C ALA A 52 4.08 -12.82 0.52
N PRO A 53 4.11 -11.78 1.38
CA PRO A 53 2.97 -11.47 2.23
C PRO A 53 1.73 -11.20 1.36
N LYS A 54 0.52 -11.32 1.91
CA LYS A 54 -0.73 -10.99 1.20
C LYS A 54 -1.71 -10.27 2.11
N VAL A 55 -2.33 -9.21 1.61
CA VAL A 55 -3.41 -8.50 2.30
C VAL A 55 -4.72 -8.76 1.58
N LYS A 56 -5.76 -9.09 2.34
CA LYS A 56 -7.13 -9.24 1.82
C LYS A 56 -7.94 -8.04 2.24
N LEU A 57 -8.49 -7.30 1.28
CA LEU A 57 -9.28 -6.11 1.54
C LEU A 57 -10.71 -6.31 1.09
N LYS A 58 -11.64 -5.79 1.89
CA LYS A 58 -13.06 -5.66 1.54
C LYS A 58 -13.38 -4.18 1.39
N LEU A 59 -13.62 -3.75 0.17
CA LEU A 59 -13.68 -2.32 -0.20
C LEU A 59 -14.99 -2.01 -0.92
N ARG A 60 -15.35 -0.72 -0.92
CA ARG A 60 -16.36 -0.13 -1.81
C ARG A 60 -15.83 1.22 -2.29
N SER A 61 -16.08 1.56 -3.55
CA SER A 61 -15.68 2.87 -4.10
C SER A 61 -16.89 3.78 -4.30
N SER A 62 -16.72 5.07 -4.03
CA SER A 62 -17.69 6.12 -4.40
C SER A 62 -17.51 6.60 -5.85
N THR A 63 -16.41 6.22 -6.51
CA THR A 63 -16.07 6.59 -7.88
C THR A 63 -16.16 5.38 -8.83
N TYR A 64 -16.15 5.65 -10.14
CA TYR A 64 -16.14 4.60 -11.18
C TYR A 64 -14.75 4.06 -11.50
N THR A 65 -13.70 4.78 -11.08
CA THR A 65 -12.28 4.44 -11.27
C THR A 65 -11.55 4.78 -9.99
N ALA A 66 -10.72 3.87 -9.51
CA ALA A 66 -9.92 4.07 -8.30
C ALA A 66 -8.72 3.14 -8.32
N GLN A 67 -7.69 3.53 -7.59
CA GLN A 67 -6.51 2.72 -7.32
C GLN A 67 -6.33 2.60 -5.81
N ILE A 68 -5.61 1.57 -5.39
CA ILE A 68 -5.17 1.45 -4.01
C ILE A 68 -3.68 1.10 -3.99
N ALA A 69 -2.96 1.70 -3.05
CA ALA A 69 -1.62 1.32 -2.69
C ALA A 69 -1.66 0.80 -1.25
N VAL A 70 -0.95 -0.30 -0.98
CA VAL A 70 -0.75 -0.83 0.37
C VAL A 70 0.74 -0.97 0.61
N ARG A 71 1.18 -0.55 1.78
CA ARG A 71 2.56 -0.64 2.24
C ARG A 71 2.60 -1.46 3.51
N LEU A 72 3.59 -2.32 3.62
CA LEU A 72 3.97 -2.98 4.87
C LEU A 72 5.24 -2.31 5.36
N ASN A 73 5.19 -1.67 6.53
CA ASN A 73 6.30 -0.94 7.11
C ASN A 73 6.70 -1.55 8.46
N HIS A 74 7.99 -1.43 8.78
CA HIS A 74 8.54 -1.65 10.10
C HIS A 74 8.65 -0.31 10.82
N ILE A 75 8.00 -0.18 11.98
CA ILE A 75 8.15 0.98 12.85
C ILE A 75 9.21 0.65 13.90
N HIS A 76 10.28 1.42 13.89
CA HIS A 76 11.41 1.27 14.79
C HIS A 76 11.09 1.87 16.17
N PRO A 77 11.83 1.52 17.24
CA PRO A 77 11.62 2.07 18.58
C PRO A 77 11.77 3.60 18.67
N ASP A 78 12.53 4.21 17.76
CA ASP A 78 12.68 5.67 17.65
C ASP A 78 11.56 6.35 16.83
N GLY A 79 10.61 5.55 16.32
CA GLY A 79 9.48 5.98 15.51
C GLY A 79 9.76 6.09 14.01
N ALA A 80 10.97 5.77 13.54
CA ALA A 80 11.25 5.71 12.10
C ALA A 80 10.41 4.62 11.42
N SER A 81 9.91 4.88 10.22
CA SER A 81 9.06 3.96 9.47
C SER A 81 9.77 3.51 8.19
N THR A 82 10.22 2.27 8.15
CA THR A 82 10.95 1.72 7.00
C THR A 82 10.07 0.76 6.22
N ARG A 83 9.98 0.93 4.90
CA ARG A 83 9.13 0.10 4.06
C ARG A 83 9.76 -1.28 3.81
N ILE A 84 9.03 -2.33 4.14
CA ILE A 84 9.38 -3.73 3.86
C ILE A 84 8.98 -4.08 2.41
N THR A 85 7.71 -3.86 2.07
CA THR A 85 7.18 -4.12 0.73
C THR A 85 5.92 -3.30 0.46
N TYR A 86 5.48 -3.25 -0.78
CA TYR A 86 4.26 -2.56 -1.18
C TYR A 86 3.60 -3.23 -2.38
N GLY A 87 2.32 -2.94 -2.57
CA GLY A 87 1.57 -3.32 -3.76
C GLY A 87 0.66 -2.19 -4.20
N VAL A 88 0.57 -1.98 -5.51
CA VAL A 88 -0.36 -1.03 -6.14
C VAL A 88 -1.35 -1.82 -7.00
N PHE A 89 -2.63 -1.47 -6.92
CA PHE A 89 -3.67 -2.18 -7.66
C PHE A 89 -4.70 -1.20 -8.22
N ASN A 90 -4.88 -1.25 -9.55
CA ASN A 90 -5.99 -0.58 -10.20
C ASN A 90 -7.26 -1.38 -9.96
N LEU A 91 -8.19 -0.82 -9.18
CA LEU A 91 -9.42 -1.52 -8.77
C LEU A 91 -10.32 -1.89 -9.96
N GLY A 92 -10.11 -1.29 -11.15
CA GLY A 92 -10.81 -1.69 -12.37
C GLY A 92 -10.50 -3.11 -12.84
N HIS A 93 -9.39 -3.71 -12.39
CA HIS A 93 -8.97 -5.08 -12.73
C HIS A 93 -9.40 -6.12 -11.68
N VAL A 94 -10.33 -5.77 -10.78
CA VAL A 94 -10.76 -6.65 -9.68
C VAL A 94 -11.32 -8.01 -10.14
N ASP A 95 -11.86 -8.08 -11.36
CA ASP A 95 -12.42 -9.33 -11.92
C ASP A 95 -11.41 -10.09 -12.82
N GLY A 96 -10.20 -9.57 -12.99
CA GLY A 96 -9.18 -10.12 -13.90
C GLY A 96 -8.43 -9.03 -14.65
N HIS A 97 -7.15 -9.27 -14.95
CA HIS A 97 -6.33 -8.31 -15.70
C HIS A 97 -6.76 -8.20 -17.17
N ASP A 98 -7.28 -9.28 -17.72
CA ASP A 98 -7.86 -9.43 -19.06
C ASP A 98 -9.28 -8.89 -19.19
N THR A 99 -9.97 -8.66 -18.06
CA THR A 99 -11.34 -8.13 -18.03
C THR A 99 -11.45 -6.80 -17.26
N PRO A 100 -10.71 -5.75 -17.64
CA PRO A 100 -10.82 -4.46 -16.96
C PRO A 100 -12.21 -3.86 -17.13
N ARG A 101 -12.77 -3.31 -16.07
CA ARG A 101 -14.05 -2.60 -16.11
C ARG A 101 -14.11 -1.44 -15.15
N ARG A 102 -15.07 -0.54 -15.38
CA ARG A 102 -15.45 0.47 -14.38
C ARG A 102 -16.00 -0.21 -13.12
N LEU A 103 -15.73 0.39 -11.96
CA LEU A 103 -16.30 -0.02 -10.70
C LEU A 103 -17.79 0.29 -10.65
N LYS A 104 -18.56 -0.54 -9.93
CA LYS A 104 -19.95 -0.19 -9.57
C LYS A 104 -19.91 0.60 -8.26
N ARG A 105 -20.41 1.83 -8.27
CA ARG A 105 -20.41 2.71 -7.08
C ARG A 105 -21.10 2.02 -5.90
N VAL A 106 -20.51 2.16 -4.71
CA VAL A 106 -21.01 1.69 -3.41
C VAL A 106 -21.20 0.15 -3.32
N LYS A 107 -20.84 -0.61 -4.37
CA LYS A 107 -20.85 -2.07 -4.31
C LYS A 107 -19.58 -2.56 -3.58
N LEU A 108 -19.77 -3.46 -2.63
CA LEU A 108 -18.67 -4.15 -1.96
C LEU A 108 -18.01 -5.15 -2.90
N PHE A 109 -16.68 -5.22 -2.85
CA PHE A 109 -15.87 -6.24 -3.51
C PHE A 109 -14.69 -6.61 -2.62
N GLN A 110 -14.06 -7.74 -2.94
CA GLN A 110 -12.87 -8.23 -2.28
C GLN A 110 -11.73 -8.29 -3.28
N LEU A 111 -10.52 -8.04 -2.78
CA LEU A 111 -9.29 -8.26 -3.52
C LEU A 111 -8.21 -8.75 -2.57
N SER A 112 -7.21 -9.40 -3.15
CA SER A 112 -5.97 -9.73 -2.46
C SER A 112 -4.82 -9.08 -3.22
N LEU A 113 -3.94 -8.40 -2.51
CA LEU A 113 -2.73 -7.82 -3.10
C LEU A 113 -1.52 -8.05 -2.18
N ILE A 114 -0.39 -7.48 -2.59
CA ILE A 114 1.02 -7.80 -2.24
C ILE A 114 1.59 -8.81 -3.22
#